data_AF-A0A942FNP6-F1
#
_entry.id   AF-A0A942FNP6-F1
#
_cell.length_a   1.000
_cell.length_b   1.000
_cell.length_c   1.000
_cell.angle_alpha   90.00
_cell.angle_beta   90.00
_cell.angle_gamma   90.00
#
_symmetry.space_group_name_H-M   'P 1'
#
loop_
_entity.id
_entity.type
_entity.pdbx_description
1 polymer ?
#
loop_
_entity_poly.entity_id
_entity_poly.type
_entity_poly.pdbx_seq_one_letter_code
_entity_poly.pdbx_strand_id
1 'polypeptide(L)' 'MKTYILRIYRYKKGKPHNLVGLVEEVGTKGSRGFTNLEELWEIINSPIPPLSSRYKRVIGVLV' A
#
# COMPACT_ATOMS: atom_id res chain seq x y z
N MET A 1 6.63 -11.18 13.22
CA MET A 1 6.02 -11.66 11.96
C MET A 1 4.95 -10.65 11.57
N LYS A 2 4.92 -10.15 10.34
CA LYS A 2 3.93 -9.16 9.90
C LYS A 2 2.80 -9.86 9.14
N THR A 3 1.57 -9.44 9.40
CA THR A 3 0.38 -9.99 8.74
C THR A 3 -0.22 -8.92 7.85
N TYR A 4 -0.61 -9.29 6.64
CA TYR A 4 -1.16 -8.37 5.65
C TYR A 4 -2.52 -8.86 5.16
N ILE A 5 -3.43 -7.92 4.91
CA ILE A 5 -4.70 -8.14 4.23
C ILE A 5 -4.55 -7.62 2.80
N LEU A 6 -4.75 -8.50 1.82
CA LEU A 6 -4.72 -8.16 0.39
C LEU A 6 -6.13 -8.16 -0.18
N ARG A 7 -6.49 -7.07 -0.88
CA ARG A 7 -7.73 -6.99 -1.67
C ARG A 7 -7.33 -6.91 -3.13
N ILE A 8 -7.60 -7.98 -3.89
CA ILE A 8 -7.22 -8.07 -5.30
C ILE A 8 -8.46 -7.91 -6.16
N TYR A 9 -8.42 -6.93 -7.05
CA TYR A 9 -9.42 -6.66 -8.07
C TYR A 9 -8.83 -6.98 -9.43
N ARG A 10 -9.54 -7.79 -10.22
CA ARG A 10 -9.22 -8.02 -11.63
C ARG A 10 -10.16 -7.19 -12.48
N TYR A 11 -9.61 -6.28 -13.28
CA TYR A 11 -10.43 -5.43 -14.14
C TYR A 11 -10.73 -6.14 -15.48
N LYS A 12 -11.99 -6.59 -15.63
CA LYS A 12 -12.70 -6.92 -16.89
C LYS A 12 -12.26 -8.17 -17.69
N LYS A 13 -13.26 -8.86 -18.24
CA LYS A 13 -13.13 -10.00 -19.16
C LYS A 13 -12.39 -9.53 -20.43
N GLY A 14 -11.22 -10.12 -20.71
CA GLY A 14 -10.42 -9.87 -21.92
C GLY A 14 -9.13 -9.05 -21.74
N LYS A 15 -8.83 -8.52 -20.54
CA LYS A 15 -7.54 -7.86 -20.25
C LYS A 15 -6.96 -8.31 -18.90
N PRO A 16 -6.28 -9.47 -18.83
CA PRO A 16 -5.77 -10.03 -17.58
C PRO A 16 -4.60 -9.25 -16.96
N HIS A 17 -4.01 -8.30 -17.70
CA HIS A 17 -2.79 -7.58 -17.30
C HIS A 17 -3.04 -6.43 -16.31
N ASN A 18 -4.29 -6.03 -16.09
CA ASN A 18 -4.61 -4.97 -15.14
C ASN A 18 -5.00 -5.59 -13.79
N LEU A 19 -3.98 -6.02 -13.05
CA LEU A 19 -4.10 -6.32 -11.62
C LEU A 19 -4.28 -4.97 -10.90
N VAL A 20 -5.27 -4.84 -10.03
CA VAL A 20 -5.38 -3.67 -9.16
C VAL A 20 -5.67 -4.20 -7.78
N GLY A 21 -4.92 -3.81 -6.77
CA GLY A 21 -5.14 -4.27 -5.43
C GLY A 21 -4.80 -3.26 -4.36
N LEU A 22 -5.20 -3.58 -3.14
CA LEU A 22 -4.86 -2.85 -1.92
C LEU A 22 -4.17 -3.80 -0.96
N VAL A 23 -3.15 -3.31 -0.27
CA VAL A 23 -2.44 -3.99 0.81
C VAL A 23 -2.54 -3.17 2.10
N GLU A 24 -2.92 -3.84 3.18
CA GLU A 24 -3.05 -3.27 4.52
C GLU A 24 -2.25 -4.13 5.51
N GLU A 25 -1.38 -3.51 6.31
CA GLU A 25 -0.64 -4.20 7.38
C GLU A 25 -1.49 -4.22 8.64
N VAL A 26 -1.76 -5.42 9.17
CA VAL A 26 -2.63 -5.63 10.34
C VAL A 26 -2.06 -4.88 11.54
N GLY A 27 -2.91 -4.08 12.19
CA GLY A 27 -2.52 -3.24 13.33
C GLY A 27 -1.96 -1.87 12.95
N THR A 28 -1.85 -1.55 11.66
CA THR A 28 -1.51 -0.21 11.17
C THR A 28 -2.70 0.46 10.52
N LYS A 29 -2.79 1.79 10.62
CA LYS A 29 -3.85 2.55 9.97
C LYS A 29 -3.41 2.96 8.56
N GLY A 30 -4.00 2.34 7.55
CA GLY A 30 -3.88 2.75 6.15
C GLY A 30 -3.65 1.59 5.19
N SER A 31 -4.09 1.78 3.94
CA SER A 31 -3.89 0.84 2.84
C SER A 31 -3.06 1.46 1.73
N ARG A 32 -2.22 0.68 1.06
CA ARG A 32 -1.49 1.08 -0.15
C ARG A 32 -2.06 0.36 -1.37
N GLY A 33 -2.21 1.07 -2.48
CA GLY A 33 -2.61 0.49 -3.75
C GLY A 33 -1.42 -0.08 -4.50
N PHE A 34 -1.65 -1.15 -5.26
CA PHE A 34 -0.68 -1.73 -6.20
C PHE A 34 -1.38 -2.11 -7.50
N THR A 35 -0.66 -2.03 -8.63
CA THR A 35 -1.16 -2.38 -9.96
C THR A 35 -0.44 -3.58 -10.57
N ASN A 36 0.62 -4.05 -9.92
CA ASN A 36 1.40 -5.21 -10.34
C ASN A 36 2.06 -5.86 -9.10
N LEU A 37 2.64 -7.05 -9.30
CA LEU A 37 3.25 -7.83 -8.22
C LEU A 37 4.57 -7.23 -7.73
N GLU A 38 5.29 -6.51 -8.59
CA GLU A 38 6.56 -5.86 -8.26
C GLU A 38 6.33 -4.70 -7.28
N GLU A 39 5.35 -3.84 -7.55
CA GLU A 39 4.89 -2.81 -6.61
C GLU A 39 4.46 -3.40 -5.27
N LEU A 40 3.72 -4.51 -5.28
CA LEU A 40 3.32 -5.19 -4.04
C LEU A 40 4.55 -5.66 -3.24
N TRP A 41 5.53 -6.25 -3.93
CA TRP A 41 6.77 -6.72 -3.33
C TRP A 41 7.56 -5.57 -2.71
N GLU A 42 7.67 -4.45 -3.42
CA GLU A 42 8.29 -3.23 -2.89
C GLU A 42 7.53 -2.71 -1.67
N ILE A 43 6.20 -2.69 -1.68
CA ILE A 43 5.40 -2.22 -0.55
C ILE A 43 5.62 -3.06 0.72
N ILE A 44 5.71 -4.39 0.57
CA ILE A 44 5.89 -5.33 1.69
C ILE A 44 7.32 -5.29 2.24
N ASN A 45 8.31 -5.21 1.35
CA ASN A 45 9.74 -5.28 1.74
C ASN A 45 10.39 -3.91 1.96
N SER A 46 9.72 -2.82 1.56
CA SER A 46 10.28 -1.49 1.76
C SER A 46 10.33 -1.16 3.26
N PRO A 47 11.49 -0.71 3.77
CA PRO A 47 11.62 -0.21 5.13
C PRO A 47 10.90 1.13 5.33
N ILE A 48 10.29 1.70 4.28
CA ILE A 48 9.63 3.00 4.31
C ILE A 48 8.21 2.81 4.86
N PRO A 49 7.92 3.27 6.10
CA PRO A 49 6.57 3.25 6.65
C PRO A 49 5.64 4.17 5.82
N PRO A 50 4.31 3.95 5.89
CA PRO A 50 3.35 4.68 5.06
C PRO A 50 3.53 6.20 5.17
N LEU A 51 3.52 6.88 4.03
CA LEU A 51 3.71 8.34 3.88
C LEU A 51 2.72 9.19 4.74
N SER A 52 1.61 8.60 5.19
CA SER A 52 0.71 9.20 6.18
C SER A 52 1.39 9.50 7.52
N SER A 53 2.49 8.80 7.84
CA SER A 53 3.33 9.04 9.03
C SER A 53 4.39 10.13 8.80
N ARG A 54 4.69 10.48 7.55
CA ARG A 54 5.59 11.61 7.21
C ARG A 54 4.88 12.96 7.24
N TYR A 55 3.59 13.00 6.88
CA TYR A 55 2.81 14.24 6.85
C TYR A 55 2.64 14.87 8.25
N LYS A 56 2.60 14.07 9.32
CA LYS A 56 2.61 14.61 10.69
C LYS A 56 3.94 15.25 11.11
N ARG A 57 5.05 14.96 10.42
CA ARG A 57 6.37 15.51 10.77
C ARG A 57 6.69 16.83 10.07
N VAL A 58 5.96 17.18 9.01
CA VAL A 58 6.16 18.43 8.25
C VAL A 58 5.30 19.57 8.78
N ILE A 59 4.12 19.29 9.37
CA ILE A 59 3.21 20.31 9.92
C ILE A 59 3.48 20.54 11.42
N GLY A 60 4.76 20.51 11.80
CA GLY A 60 5.23 20.73 13.17
C GLY A 60 6.11 21.97 13.29
N VAL A 61 5.90 22.99 12.47
CA VAL A 61 6.43 24.35 12.67
C VAL A 61 5.43 25.35 12.09
N LEU A 62 4.48 25.78 12.91
CA LEU A 62 3.97 27.15 12.89
C LEU A 62 3.46 27.44 14.30
N VAL A 63 4.36 28.02 15.10
CA VAL A 63 3.99 28.84 16.27
C VAL A 63 3.55 30.19 15.74
#